data_AF-A0A7X0EWZ0-F1
#
_entry.id   AF-A0A7X0EWZ0-F1
#
_cell.length_a   1.000
_cell.length_b   1.000
_cell.length_c   1.000
_cell.angle_alpha   90.00
_cell.angle_beta   90.00
_cell.angle_gamma   90.00
#
_symmetry.space_group_name_H-M   'P 1'
#
loop_
_entity.id
_entity.type
_entity.pdbx_description
1 polymer ?
#
loop_
_entity_poly.entity_id
_entity_poly.type
_entity_poly.pdbx_seq_one_letter_code
_entity_poly.pdbx_strand_id
1 'polypeptide(L)'
;MTSSPDLDERLRDAAARMHRADHLRRLGKATAEQIQQARRTLADLELEASLEEDDVARLEGGLSAVLARLLGNREQRLERERAEAAAARQRAEGHRARLAALEADARATAAELAELASAPEEYTELLAAKERRLVRSGDARARELVELGAALDRVTADLREHAEAHRAGAAAHDALGRVLRPLKAARGASTWDLFGGGLIADSIEHDRLRAADEAAWHAQRALDVFSRELADVGVPTPPHLPKVDTRWFVDTFFDNIVTDVIKHQRIENTLGEVEKTARWVRDTGERLKARHAELSAERARLLARRENLLHG
;
A
#
# COMPACT_ATOMS: atom_id res chain seq x y z
N MET A 1 -32.67 32.72 -14.86
CA MET A 1 -32.75 32.58 -13.39
C MET A 1 -33.47 31.28 -13.10
N THR A 2 -32.75 30.21 -12.78
CA THR A 2 -33.35 28.92 -12.40
C THR A 2 -34.06 29.07 -11.04
N SER A 3 -35.32 28.64 -10.98
CA SER A 3 -36.14 28.74 -9.76
C SER A 3 -35.57 27.83 -8.66
N SER A 4 -35.88 28.10 -7.38
CA SER A 4 -35.42 27.24 -6.27
C SER A 4 -35.86 25.76 -6.43
N PRO A 5 -37.10 25.47 -6.85
CA PRO A 5 -37.56 24.09 -7.05
C PRO A 5 -36.76 23.31 -8.10
N ASP A 6 -36.32 23.99 -9.17
CA ASP A 6 -35.51 23.39 -10.25
C ASP A 6 -34.11 22.97 -9.77
N LEU A 7 -33.49 23.75 -8.88
CA LEU A 7 -32.17 23.42 -8.34
C LEU A 7 -32.21 22.23 -7.37
N ASP A 8 -33.26 22.16 -6.55
CA ASP A 8 -33.43 21.08 -5.56
C ASP A 8 -33.79 19.74 -6.22
N GLU A 9 -34.51 19.77 -7.34
CA GLU A 9 -34.76 18.57 -8.15
C GLU A 9 -33.49 18.06 -8.83
N ARG A 10 -32.71 18.96 -9.46
CA ARG A 10 -31.42 18.61 -10.07
C ARG A 10 -30.40 18.08 -9.07
N LEU A 11 -30.39 18.62 -7.85
CA LEU A 11 -29.54 18.12 -6.75
C LEU A 11 -29.91 16.69 -6.36
N ARG A 12 -31.21 16.37 -6.25
CA ARG A 12 -31.67 15.03 -5.92
C ARG A 12 -31.32 14.02 -7.00
N ASP A 13 -31.48 14.38 -8.27
CA ASP A 13 -31.10 13.52 -9.40
C ASP A 13 -29.59 13.28 -9.44
N ALA A 14 -28.78 14.35 -9.33
CA ALA A 14 -27.33 14.25 -9.28
C ALA A 14 -26.84 13.41 -8.09
N ALA A 15 -27.47 13.55 -6.91
CA ALA A 15 -27.17 12.72 -5.74
C ALA A 15 -27.45 11.23 -5.99
N ALA A 16 -28.60 10.90 -6.61
CA ALA A 16 -28.95 9.52 -6.94
C ALA A 16 -27.94 8.90 -7.92
N ARG A 17 -27.54 9.65 -8.96
CA ARG A 17 -26.52 9.24 -9.93
C ARG A 17 -25.15 9.06 -9.28
N MET A 18 -24.73 9.98 -8.41
CA MET A 18 -23.49 9.85 -7.64
C MET A 18 -23.49 8.60 -6.75
N HIS A 19 -24.55 8.37 -5.96
CA HIS A 19 -24.66 7.20 -5.10
C HIS A 19 -24.67 5.89 -5.90
N ARG A 20 -25.28 5.88 -7.08
CA ARG A 20 -25.21 4.75 -8.02
C ARG A 20 -23.79 4.52 -8.49
N ALA A 21 -23.07 5.56 -8.91
CA ALA A 21 -21.66 5.46 -9.31
C ALA A 21 -20.79 4.89 -8.18
N ASP A 22 -20.98 5.36 -6.94
CA ASP A 22 -20.24 4.85 -5.77
C ASP A 22 -20.57 3.40 -5.44
N HIS A 23 -21.83 2.99 -5.59
CA HIS A 23 -22.21 1.59 -5.45
C HIS A 23 -21.53 0.72 -6.51
N LEU A 24 -21.55 1.14 -7.77
CA LEU A 24 -20.90 0.42 -8.87
C LEU A 24 -19.38 0.33 -8.71
N ARG A 25 -18.73 1.38 -8.19
CA ARG A 25 -17.29 1.34 -7.84
C ARG A 25 -16.98 0.27 -6.80
N ARG A 26 -17.79 0.20 -5.74
CA ARG A 26 -17.65 -0.83 -4.69
C ARG A 26 -17.89 -2.24 -5.24
N LEU A 27 -18.94 -2.40 -6.05
CA LEU A 27 -19.25 -3.65 -6.72
C LEU A 27 -18.10 -4.09 -7.64
N GLY A 28 -17.62 -3.19 -8.50
CA GLY A 28 -16.51 -3.46 -9.42
C GLY A 28 -15.23 -3.90 -8.70
N LYS A 29 -14.91 -3.29 -7.54
CA LYS A 29 -13.78 -3.73 -6.71
C LYS A 29 -13.98 -5.16 -6.18
N ALA A 30 -15.16 -5.48 -5.65
CA ALA A 30 -15.48 -6.82 -5.17
C ALA A 30 -15.45 -7.87 -6.30
N THR A 31 -16.01 -7.56 -7.46
CA THR A 31 -15.97 -8.42 -8.64
C THR A 31 -14.54 -8.64 -9.14
N ALA A 32 -13.67 -7.61 -9.09
CA ALA A 32 -12.26 -7.75 -9.45
C ALA A 32 -11.52 -8.73 -8.52
N GLU A 33 -11.79 -8.70 -7.22
CA GLU A 33 -11.24 -9.66 -6.26
C GLU A 33 -11.73 -11.09 -6.55
N GLN A 34 -13.02 -11.25 -6.89
CA GLN A 34 -13.58 -12.55 -7.31
C GLN A 34 -12.95 -13.08 -8.60
N ILE A 35 -12.70 -12.21 -9.58
CA ILE A 35 -12.01 -12.56 -10.83
C ILE A 35 -10.59 -13.05 -10.53
N GLN A 36 -9.84 -12.36 -9.66
CA GLN A 36 -8.49 -12.78 -9.28
C GLN A 36 -8.50 -14.16 -8.61
N GLN A 37 -9.45 -14.41 -7.70
CA GLN A 37 -9.59 -15.71 -7.06
C GLN A 37 -9.99 -16.80 -8.05
N ALA A 38 -10.92 -16.51 -8.97
CA ALA A 38 -11.37 -17.43 -10.00
C ALA A 38 -10.23 -17.80 -10.97
N ARG A 39 -9.39 -16.83 -11.36
CA ARG A 39 -8.20 -17.06 -12.19
C ARG A 39 -7.18 -17.97 -11.53
N ARG A 40 -6.88 -17.75 -10.25
CA ARG A 40 -5.96 -18.63 -9.48
C ARG A 40 -6.50 -20.06 -9.43
N THR A 41 -7.77 -20.19 -9.05
CA THR A 41 -8.43 -21.51 -8.96
C THR A 41 -8.47 -22.21 -10.31
N LEU A 42 -8.74 -21.48 -11.40
CA LEU A 42 -8.74 -22.03 -12.75
C LEU A 42 -7.35 -22.53 -13.15
N ALA A 43 -6.29 -21.77 -12.85
CA ALA A 43 -4.93 -22.19 -13.15
C ALA A 43 -4.55 -23.48 -12.42
N ASP A 44 -4.93 -23.63 -11.14
CA ASP A 44 -4.70 -24.85 -10.38
C ASP A 44 -5.45 -26.06 -10.99
N LEU A 45 -6.70 -25.86 -11.39
CA LEU A 45 -7.53 -26.90 -12.02
C LEU A 45 -7.06 -27.28 -13.43
N GLU A 46 -6.55 -26.31 -14.20
CA GLU A 46 -5.96 -26.57 -15.53
C GLU A 46 -4.66 -27.37 -15.40
N LEU A 47 -3.87 -27.11 -14.36
CA LEU A 47 -2.69 -27.92 -14.05
C LEU A 47 -3.09 -29.35 -13.63
N GLU A 48 -4.08 -29.50 -12.73
CA GLU A 48 -4.61 -30.82 -12.33
C GLU A 48 -5.11 -31.59 -13.55
N ALA A 49 -5.94 -30.96 -14.40
CA ALA A 49 -6.43 -31.58 -15.62
C ALA A 49 -5.30 -32.02 -16.56
N SER A 50 -4.25 -31.21 -16.72
CA SER A 50 -3.09 -31.58 -17.54
C SER A 50 -2.34 -32.80 -17.01
N LEU A 51 -2.20 -32.93 -15.68
CA LEU A 51 -1.53 -34.08 -15.06
C LEU A 51 -2.34 -35.37 -15.26
N GLU A 52 -3.66 -35.32 -15.07
CA GLU A 52 -4.56 -36.45 -15.31
C GLU A 52 -4.55 -36.88 -16.78
N GLU A 53 -4.46 -35.92 -17.71
CA GLU A 53 -4.33 -36.22 -19.15
C GLU A 53 -3.00 -36.91 -19.50
N ASP A 54 -1.89 -36.49 -18.88
CA ASP A 54 -0.57 -37.12 -19.05
C ASP A 54 -0.56 -38.56 -18.52
N ASP A 55 -1.28 -38.84 -17.42
CA ASP A 55 -1.40 -40.19 -16.86
C ASP A 55 -2.22 -41.12 -17.76
N VAL A 56 -3.30 -40.63 -18.37
CA VAL A 56 -4.00 -41.35 -19.44
C VAL A 56 -3.06 -41.63 -20.62
N ALA A 57 -2.34 -40.62 -21.12
CA ALA A 57 -1.44 -40.77 -22.28
C ALA A 57 -0.32 -41.78 -22.01
N ARG A 58 0.22 -41.81 -20.79
CA ARG A 58 1.25 -42.77 -20.34
C ARG A 58 0.71 -44.20 -20.34
N LEU A 59 -0.53 -44.40 -19.88
CA LEU A 59 -1.21 -45.70 -19.87
C LEU A 59 -1.67 -46.15 -21.26
N GLU A 60 -1.85 -45.24 -22.21
CA GLU A 60 -2.16 -45.55 -23.62
C GLU A 60 -0.88 -45.87 -24.42
N GLY A 61 0.22 -45.15 -24.21
CA GLY A 61 1.47 -45.25 -25.00
C GLY A 61 2.55 -46.25 -24.53
N GLY A 62 2.37 -46.91 -23.38
CA GLY A 62 3.40 -47.82 -22.83
C GLY A 62 3.64 -49.11 -23.65
N LEU A 63 4.87 -49.26 -24.19
CA LEU A 63 5.36 -50.41 -24.97
C LEU A 63 5.31 -51.76 -24.21
N SER A 64 4.29 -52.55 -24.53
CA SER A 64 4.33 -53.93 -25.06
C SER A 64 5.15 -55.10 -24.47
N ALA A 65 5.97 -55.03 -23.40
CA ALA A 65 6.76 -56.23 -23.00
C ALA A 65 6.27 -57.03 -21.76
N VAL A 66 5.45 -56.46 -20.87
CA VAL A 66 5.02 -57.13 -19.60
C VAL A 66 3.53 -57.54 -19.62
N LEU A 67 2.84 -57.31 -20.74
CA LEU A 67 1.38 -57.14 -20.78
C LEU A 67 0.52 -58.40 -20.70
N ALA A 68 1.03 -59.60 -21.00
CA ALA A 68 0.19 -60.79 -21.12
C ALA A 68 -0.42 -61.30 -19.80
N ARG A 69 0.07 -60.87 -18.62
CA ARG A 69 -0.39 -61.33 -17.29
C ARG A 69 -1.16 -60.26 -16.49
N LEU A 70 -1.29 -59.03 -17.02
CA LEU A 70 -1.81 -57.84 -16.34
C LEU A 70 -2.96 -57.13 -17.09
N LEU A 71 -3.41 -57.65 -18.24
CA LEU A 71 -4.43 -57.04 -19.11
C LEU A 71 -5.71 -56.62 -18.39
N GLY A 72 -6.24 -57.46 -17.49
CA GLY A 72 -7.47 -57.12 -16.73
C GLY A 72 -7.31 -55.95 -15.75
N ASN A 73 -6.10 -55.72 -15.21
CA ASN A 73 -5.83 -54.61 -14.29
C ASN A 73 -5.48 -53.31 -15.05
N ARG A 74 -4.90 -53.42 -16.26
CA ARG A 74 -4.58 -52.23 -17.09
C ARG A 74 -5.84 -51.57 -17.64
N GLU A 75 -6.80 -52.35 -18.11
CA GLU A 75 -8.04 -51.83 -18.70
C GLU A 75 -8.89 -51.11 -17.63
N GLN A 76 -9.05 -51.74 -16.45
CA GLN A 76 -9.72 -51.13 -15.30
C GLN A 76 -9.03 -49.83 -14.82
N ARG A 77 -7.69 -49.78 -14.81
CA ARG A 77 -6.94 -48.57 -14.47
C ARG A 77 -7.11 -47.47 -15.52
N LEU A 78 -7.07 -47.80 -16.81
CA LEU A 78 -7.27 -46.83 -17.88
C LEU A 78 -8.68 -46.21 -17.85
N GLU A 79 -9.72 -47.02 -17.59
CA GLU A 79 -11.08 -46.49 -17.41
C GLU A 79 -11.17 -45.51 -16.25
N ARG A 80 -10.51 -45.81 -15.13
CA ARG A 80 -10.47 -44.94 -13.95
C ARG A 80 -9.79 -43.60 -14.26
N GLU A 81 -8.62 -43.63 -14.88
CA GLU A 81 -7.81 -42.44 -15.17
C GLU A 81 -8.51 -41.56 -16.22
N ARG A 82 -9.20 -42.18 -17.19
CA ARG A 82 -10.09 -41.45 -18.13
C ARG A 82 -11.25 -40.76 -17.41
N ALA A 83 -11.84 -41.39 -16.39
CA ALA A 83 -12.91 -40.80 -15.60
C ALA A 83 -12.38 -39.65 -14.73
N GLU A 84 -11.20 -39.79 -14.13
CA GLU A 84 -10.51 -38.76 -13.34
C GLU A 84 -10.16 -37.55 -14.23
N ALA A 85 -9.56 -37.77 -15.41
CA ALA A 85 -9.29 -36.72 -16.40
C ALA A 85 -10.55 -36.02 -16.92
N ALA A 86 -11.62 -36.76 -17.20
CA ALA A 86 -12.90 -36.18 -17.62
C ALA A 86 -13.52 -35.30 -16.51
N ALA A 87 -13.44 -35.75 -15.25
CA ALA A 87 -13.92 -34.96 -14.12
C ALA A 87 -13.09 -33.69 -13.91
N ALA A 88 -11.76 -33.77 -14.01
CA ALA A 88 -10.87 -32.61 -13.90
C ALA A 88 -11.15 -31.57 -15.01
N ARG A 89 -11.29 -32.02 -16.26
CA ARG A 89 -11.70 -31.17 -17.40
C ARG A 89 -13.03 -30.47 -17.15
N GLN A 90 -14.05 -31.21 -16.72
CA GLN A 90 -15.37 -30.64 -16.44
C GLN A 90 -15.31 -29.57 -15.34
N ARG A 91 -14.51 -29.79 -14.28
CA ARG A 91 -14.30 -28.78 -13.23
C ARG A 91 -13.62 -27.53 -13.79
N ALA A 92 -12.55 -27.69 -14.57
CA ALA A 92 -11.84 -26.57 -15.20
C ALA A 92 -12.76 -25.78 -16.14
N GLU A 93 -13.57 -26.45 -16.95
CA GLU A 93 -14.56 -25.82 -17.83
C GLU A 93 -15.63 -25.04 -17.05
N GLY A 94 -16.16 -25.61 -15.96
CA GLY A 94 -17.12 -24.92 -15.09
C GLY A 94 -16.53 -23.65 -14.48
N HIS A 95 -15.27 -23.70 -14.02
CA HIS A 95 -14.57 -22.53 -13.49
C HIS A 95 -14.23 -21.50 -14.57
N ARG A 96 -13.91 -21.93 -15.80
CA ARG A 96 -13.69 -21.05 -16.95
C ARG A 96 -14.98 -20.31 -17.33
N ALA A 97 -16.11 -21.01 -17.35
CA ALA A 97 -17.42 -20.39 -17.58
C ALA A 97 -17.78 -19.37 -16.48
N ARG A 98 -17.52 -19.71 -15.21
CA ARG A 98 -17.69 -18.78 -14.07
C ARG A 98 -16.81 -17.54 -14.21
N LEU A 99 -15.54 -17.70 -14.58
CA LEU A 99 -14.62 -16.58 -14.81
C LEU A 99 -15.14 -15.68 -15.94
N ALA A 100 -15.55 -16.27 -17.06
CA ALA A 100 -16.10 -15.52 -18.19
C ALA A 100 -17.36 -14.72 -17.82
N ALA A 101 -18.24 -15.29 -16.99
CA ALA A 101 -19.42 -14.60 -16.47
C ALA A 101 -19.03 -13.40 -15.57
N LEU A 102 -18.11 -13.60 -14.62
CA LEU A 102 -17.61 -12.53 -13.76
C LEU A 102 -16.95 -11.39 -14.56
N GLU A 103 -16.20 -11.73 -15.61
CA GLU A 103 -15.58 -10.74 -16.49
C GLU A 103 -16.61 -9.99 -17.33
N ALA A 104 -17.70 -10.65 -17.75
CA ALA A 104 -18.84 -9.99 -18.41
C ALA A 104 -19.54 -9.01 -17.45
N ASP A 105 -19.82 -9.43 -16.22
CA ASP A 105 -20.42 -8.57 -15.19
C ASP A 105 -19.53 -7.35 -14.88
N ALA A 106 -18.21 -7.56 -14.79
CA ALA A 106 -17.25 -6.48 -14.59
C ALA A 106 -17.25 -5.48 -15.77
N ARG A 107 -17.33 -5.97 -17.02
CA ARG A 107 -17.45 -5.09 -18.20
C ARG A 107 -18.75 -4.29 -18.19
N ALA A 108 -19.87 -4.91 -17.85
CA ALA A 108 -21.16 -4.22 -17.75
C ALA A 108 -21.15 -3.14 -16.66
N THR A 109 -20.60 -3.48 -15.48
CA THR A 109 -20.42 -2.53 -14.36
C THR A 109 -19.53 -1.36 -14.76
N ALA A 110 -18.43 -1.62 -15.48
CA ALA A 110 -17.52 -0.59 -15.94
C ALA A 110 -18.16 0.33 -16.99
N ALA A 111 -18.97 -0.21 -17.90
CA ALA A 111 -19.72 0.57 -18.87
C ALA A 111 -20.74 1.49 -18.19
N GLU A 112 -21.53 0.98 -17.24
CA GLU A 112 -22.48 1.80 -16.48
C GLU A 112 -21.76 2.89 -15.67
N LEU A 113 -20.59 2.57 -15.10
CA LEU A 113 -19.80 3.55 -14.37
C LEU A 113 -19.24 4.66 -15.28
N ALA A 114 -18.89 4.35 -16.54
CA ALA A 114 -18.45 5.34 -17.50
C ALA A 114 -19.55 6.34 -17.87
N GLU A 115 -20.81 5.89 -17.99
CA GLU A 115 -21.96 6.77 -18.20
C GLU A 115 -22.25 7.69 -17.00
N LEU A 116 -21.81 7.29 -15.80
CA LEU A 116 -21.95 8.06 -14.56
C LEU A 116 -20.68 8.81 -14.17
N ALA A 117 -19.69 8.91 -15.08
CA ALA A 117 -18.38 9.47 -14.76
C ALA A 117 -18.45 10.91 -14.24
N SER A 118 -19.37 11.73 -14.77
CA SER A 118 -19.54 13.15 -14.38
C SER A 118 -20.46 13.37 -13.18
N ALA A 119 -21.17 12.34 -12.71
CA ALA A 119 -22.20 12.50 -11.69
C ALA A 119 -21.67 13.07 -10.35
N PRO A 120 -20.48 12.66 -9.84
CA PRO A 120 -19.92 13.23 -8.62
C PRO A 120 -19.56 14.72 -8.76
N GLU A 121 -18.97 15.11 -9.90
CA GLU A 121 -18.61 16.49 -10.19
C GLU A 121 -19.86 17.37 -10.34
N GLU A 122 -20.85 16.91 -11.12
CA GLU A 122 -22.15 17.57 -11.28
C GLU A 122 -22.83 17.82 -9.93
N TYR A 123 -22.84 16.80 -9.04
CA TYR A 123 -23.40 16.94 -7.70
C TYR A 123 -22.68 18.01 -6.87
N THR A 124 -21.36 18.00 -6.91
CA THR A 124 -20.52 18.97 -6.18
C THR A 124 -20.74 20.39 -6.67
N GLU A 125 -20.84 20.59 -7.99
CA GLU A 125 -21.10 21.89 -8.60
C GLU A 125 -22.47 22.44 -8.23
N LEU A 126 -23.50 21.59 -8.25
CA LEU A 126 -24.86 21.96 -7.86
C LEU A 126 -24.95 22.34 -6.38
N LEU A 127 -24.27 21.61 -5.49
CA LEU A 127 -24.20 21.96 -4.07
C LEU A 127 -23.54 23.33 -3.87
N ALA A 128 -22.43 23.58 -4.56
CA ALA A 128 -21.75 24.88 -4.51
C ALA A 128 -22.62 26.01 -5.08
N ALA A 129 -23.41 25.75 -6.12
CA ALA A 129 -24.36 26.71 -6.67
C ALA A 129 -25.48 27.04 -5.67
N LYS A 130 -26.02 26.04 -4.97
CA LYS A 130 -27.02 26.24 -3.90
C LYS A 130 -26.44 27.05 -2.75
N GLU A 131 -25.25 26.71 -2.28
CA GLU A 131 -24.57 27.46 -1.22
C GLU A 131 -24.34 28.93 -1.59
N ARG A 132 -23.79 29.21 -2.77
CA ARG A 132 -23.60 30.59 -3.27
C ARG A 132 -24.91 31.37 -3.35
N ARG A 133 -26.05 30.70 -3.56
CA ARG A 133 -27.35 31.34 -3.58
C ARG A 133 -27.81 31.69 -2.16
N LEU A 134 -27.73 30.75 -1.22
CA LEU A 134 -28.10 30.97 0.19
C LEU A 134 -27.26 32.08 0.84
N VAL A 135 -25.96 32.11 0.56
CA VAL A 135 -25.07 33.16 1.05
C VAL A 135 -25.45 34.53 0.48
N ARG A 136 -25.69 34.62 -0.83
CA ARG A 136 -26.08 35.90 -1.48
C ARG A 136 -27.46 36.39 -1.06
N SER A 137 -28.39 35.50 -0.75
CA SER A 137 -29.73 35.88 -0.29
C SER A 137 -29.78 36.26 1.19
N GLY A 138 -28.69 36.11 1.95
CA GLY A 138 -28.67 36.35 3.39
C GLY A 138 -29.53 35.34 4.17
N ASP A 139 -29.61 34.09 3.70
CA ASP A 139 -30.34 33.02 4.39
C ASP A 139 -29.79 32.83 5.81
N ALA A 140 -30.63 32.44 6.76
CA ALA A 140 -30.23 32.21 8.16
C ALA A 140 -29.06 31.20 8.30
N ARG A 141 -28.92 30.28 7.34
CA ARG A 141 -27.84 29.28 7.29
C ARG A 141 -26.52 29.80 6.72
N ALA A 142 -26.52 30.98 6.08
CA ALA A 142 -25.36 31.50 5.35
C ALA A 142 -24.11 31.62 6.22
N ARG A 143 -24.27 32.09 7.46
CA ARG A 143 -23.16 32.22 8.41
C ARG A 143 -22.52 30.86 8.73
N GLU A 144 -23.35 29.86 9.04
CA GLU A 144 -22.87 28.52 9.37
C GLU A 144 -22.18 27.87 8.16
N LEU A 145 -22.71 28.06 6.94
CA LEU A 145 -22.09 27.56 5.71
C LEU A 145 -20.69 28.15 5.47
N VAL A 146 -20.52 29.46 5.68
CA VAL A 146 -19.20 30.12 5.58
C VAL A 146 -18.23 29.59 6.65
N GLU A 147 -18.68 29.43 7.89
CA GLU A 147 -17.86 28.90 8.98
C GLU A 147 -17.43 27.43 8.71
N LEU A 148 -18.35 26.61 8.18
CA LEU A 148 -18.07 25.24 7.74
C LEU A 148 -17.08 25.19 6.57
N GLY A 149 -17.21 26.09 5.59
CA GLY A 149 -16.25 26.20 4.48
C GLY A 149 -14.84 26.47 4.99
N ALA A 150 -14.68 27.47 5.86
CA ALA A 150 -13.39 27.79 6.47
C ALA A 150 -12.84 26.63 7.33
N ALA A 151 -13.70 25.85 8.01
CA ALA A 151 -13.27 24.67 8.75
C ALA A 151 -12.82 23.53 7.82
N LEU A 152 -13.54 23.29 6.73
CA LEU A 152 -13.18 22.29 5.72
C LEU A 152 -11.85 22.62 5.05
N ASP A 153 -11.61 23.88 4.73
CA ASP A 153 -10.34 24.32 4.15
C ASP A 153 -9.16 24.05 5.09
N ARG A 154 -9.31 24.39 6.38
CA ARG A 154 -8.29 24.10 7.42
C ARG A 154 -8.03 22.60 7.54
N VAL A 155 -9.08 21.79 7.75
CA VAL A 155 -8.92 20.32 7.91
C VAL A 155 -8.34 19.69 6.64
N THR A 156 -8.64 20.22 5.46
CA THR A 156 -8.08 19.72 4.19
C THR A 156 -6.60 20.05 4.06
N ALA A 157 -6.17 21.25 4.48
CA ALA A 157 -4.76 21.60 4.57
C ALA A 157 -4.03 20.70 5.57
N ASP A 158 -4.58 20.53 6.78
CA ASP A 158 -4.00 19.67 7.83
C ASP A 158 -3.83 18.22 7.32
N LEU A 159 -4.83 17.67 6.62
CA LEU A 159 -4.75 16.32 6.06
C LEU A 159 -3.60 16.18 5.05
N ARG A 160 -3.41 17.18 4.20
CA ARG A 160 -2.32 17.19 3.21
C ARG A 160 -0.96 17.18 3.91
N GLU A 161 -0.77 18.08 4.86
CA GLU A 161 0.48 18.23 5.62
C GLU A 161 0.79 16.96 6.44
N HIS A 162 -0.21 16.36 7.09
CA HIS A 162 -0.02 15.09 7.82
C HIS A 162 0.33 13.92 6.90
N ALA A 163 -0.22 13.89 5.68
CA ALA A 163 0.14 12.87 4.68
C ALA A 163 1.57 13.07 4.15
N GLU A 164 1.99 14.32 3.92
CA GLU A 164 3.35 14.68 3.53
C GLU A 164 4.36 14.28 4.62
N ALA A 165 4.09 14.64 5.88
CA ALA A 165 4.90 14.26 7.03
C ALA A 165 4.97 12.74 7.22
N HIS A 166 3.86 12.02 7.09
CA HIS A 166 3.87 10.55 7.21
C HIS A 166 4.71 9.89 6.11
N ARG A 167 4.62 10.36 4.86
CA ARG A 167 5.44 9.85 3.75
C ARG A 167 6.93 10.12 3.98
N ALA A 168 7.28 11.32 4.44
CA ALA A 168 8.66 11.66 4.75
C ALA A 168 9.21 10.81 5.92
N GLY A 169 8.39 10.56 6.95
CA GLY A 169 8.73 9.67 8.06
C GLY A 169 8.96 8.23 7.62
N ALA A 170 8.11 7.68 6.76
CA ALA A 170 8.31 6.35 6.18
C ALA A 170 9.62 6.25 5.39
N ALA A 171 9.91 7.25 4.54
CA ALA A 171 11.16 7.33 3.79
C ALA A 171 12.39 7.42 4.72
N ALA A 172 12.31 8.22 5.79
CA ALA A 172 13.38 8.33 6.78
C ALA A 172 13.60 7.02 7.55
N HIS A 173 12.53 6.34 7.94
CA HIS A 173 12.61 5.02 8.59
C HIS A 173 13.28 3.97 7.70
N ASP A 174 12.91 3.92 6.42
CA ASP A 174 13.51 3.00 5.46
C ASP A 174 15.00 3.29 5.22
N ALA A 175 15.36 4.58 5.12
CA ALA A 175 16.75 5.00 4.97
C ALA A 175 17.60 4.65 6.21
N LEU A 176 17.08 4.84 7.42
CA LEU A 176 17.71 4.37 8.67
C LEU A 176 17.88 2.84 8.68
N GLY A 177 16.88 2.11 8.18
CA GLY A 177 16.96 0.65 7.99
C GLY A 177 18.09 0.21 7.05
N ARG A 178 18.48 1.04 6.07
CA ARG A 178 19.64 0.79 5.20
C ARG A 178 20.97 1.03 5.90
N VAL A 179 21.03 1.96 6.86
CA VAL A 179 22.21 2.21 7.71
C VAL A 179 22.39 1.09 8.75
N LEU A 180 21.30 0.58 9.32
CA LEU A 180 21.36 -0.48 10.34
C LEU A 180 21.93 -1.80 9.83
N ARG A 181 21.72 -2.14 8.54
CA ARG A 181 22.21 -3.40 7.94
C ARG A 181 23.74 -3.55 7.98
N PRO A 182 24.54 -2.62 7.43
CA PRO A 182 25.99 -2.70 7.50
C PRO A 182 26.51 -2.59 8.94
N LEU A 183 25.89 -1.76 9.79
CA LEU A 183 26.27 -1.67 11.22
C LEU A 183 26.10 -3.01 11.96
N LYS A 184 24.99 -3.72 11.72
CA LYS A 184 24.74 -5.04 12.31
C LYS A 184 25.71 -6.11 11.77
N ALA A 185 26.01 -6.06 10.48
CA ALA A 185 27.03 -6.93 9.88
C ALA A 185 28.43 -6.67 10.46
N ALA A 186 28.82 -5.40 10.63
CA ALA A 186 30.11 -5.01 11.22
C ALA A 186 30.23 -5.44 12.69
N ARG A 187 29.16 -5.30 13.49
CA ARG A 187 29.10 -5.83 14.86
C ARG A 187 29.33 -7.35 14.90
N GLY A 188 28.71 -8.09 13.98
CA GLY A 188 28.86 -9.55 13.88
C GLY A 188 30.26 -9.99 13.46
N ALA A 189 30.86 -9.31 12.48
CA ALA A 189 32.21 -9.60 11.98
C ALA A 189 33.30 -9.25 13.02
N SER A 190 33.14 -8.15 13.77
CA SER A 190 34.04 -7.76 14.87
C SER A 190 34.12 -8.80 16.00
N THR A 191 33.14 -9.70 16.10
CA THR A 191 33.17 -10.80 17.09
C THR A 191 34.04 -11.98 16.62
N TRP A 192 34.31 -12.09 15.31
CA TRP A 192 35.11 -13.16 14.70
C TRP A 192 36.61 -12.84 14.67
N ASP A 193 36.99 -11.57 14.48
CA ASP A 193 38.41 -11.16 14.43
C ASP A 193 39.15 -11.25 15.78
N LEU A 194 38.42 -11.33 16.90
CA LEU A 194 39.03 -11.56 18.22
C LEU A 194 39.60 -12.98 18.39
N PHE A 195 39.25 -13.93 17.51
CA PHE A 195 39.63 -15.35 17.65
C PHE A 195 40.52 -15.93 16.54
N GLY A 196 40.85 -15.19 15.47
CA GLY A 196 41.93 -15.64 14.60
C GLY A 196 41.94 -15.08 13.18
N GLY A 197 43.04 -14.40 12.86
CA GLY A 197 43.66 -14.47 11.53
C GLY A 197 43.37 -13.28 10.61
N GLY A 198 44.32 -12.35 10.56
CA GLY A 198 44.36 -11.32 9.52
C GLY A 198 44.67 -11.87 8.13
N LEU A 199 44.46 -10.98 7.14
CA LEU A 199 44.95 -11.00 5.74
C LEU A 199 43.96 -11.33 4.59
N ILE A 200 42.62 -11.29 4.77
CA ILE A 200 41.67 -11.32 3.63
C ILE A 200 40.53 -10.28 3.75
N ALA A 201 40.83 -9.02 4.11
CA ALA A 201 39.79 -7.99 4.33
C ALA A 201 39.83 -6.78 3.36
N ASP A 202 40.98 -6.45 2.75
CA ASP A 202 41.18 -5.08 2.26
C ASP A 202 40.34 -4.63 1.05
N SER A 203 39.91 -5.50 0.13
CA SER A 203 39.12 -5.06 -1.05
C SER A 203 37.60 -5.20 -0.91
N ILE A 204 37.13 -6.16 -0.10
CA ILE A 204 35.70 -6.38 0.18
C ILE A 204 35.19 -5.38 1.23
N GLU A 205 36.09 -4.83 2.06
CA GLU A 205 35.76 -3.85 3.09
C GLU A 205 35.53 -2.45 2.48
N HIS A 206 36.36 -1.99 1.53
CA HIS A 206 36.24 -0.65 0.93
C HIS A 206 34.88 -0.37 0.24
N ASP A 207 34.32 -1.33 -0.50
CA ASP A 207 33.03 -1.15 -1.17
C ASP A 207 31.85 -1.17 -0.20
N ARG A 208 31.95 -1.97 0.87
CA ARG A 208 30.94 -2.00 1.95
C ARG A 208 30.97 -0.72 2.78
N LEU A 209 32.15 -0.13 2.97
CA LEU A 209 32.33 1.14 3.68
C LEU A 209 31.75 2.32 2.88
N ARG A 210 31.99 2.40 1.57
CA ARG A 210 31.36 3.41 0.70
C ARG A 210 29.84 3.32 0.72
N ALA A 211 29.30 2.10 0.66
CA ALA A 211 27.86 1.86 0.72
C ALA A 211 27.24 2.28 2.07
N ALA A 212 27.97 2.13 3.18
CA ALA A 212 27.52 2.59 4.49
C ALA A 212 27.48 4.13 4.60
N ASP A 213 28.47 4.82 4.06
CA ASP A 213 28.50 6.29 4.00
C ASP A 213 27.37 6.86 3.13
N GLU A 214 27.18 6.30 1.93
CA GLU A 214 26.07 6.68 1.05
C GLU A 214 24.70 6.48 1.71
N ALA A 215 24.53 5.36 2.42
CA ALA A 215 23.31 5.08 3.18
C ALA A 215 23.10 6.09 4.32
N ALA A 216 24.17 6.49 5.00
CA ALA A 216 24.13 7.45 6.10
C ALA A 216 23.72 8.85 5.61
N TRP A 217 24.34 9.34 4.53
CA TRP A 217 23.94 10.60 3.90
C TRP A 217 22.50 10.58 3.38
N HIS A 218 22.06 9.44 2.84
CA HIS A 218 20.68 9.29 2.41
C HIS A 218 19.71 9.36 3.59
N ALA A 219 20.02 8.71 4.72
CA ALA A 219 19.22 8.77 5.93
C ALA A 219 19.15 10.18 6.52
N GLN A 220 20.28 10.92 6.56
CA GLN A 220 20.28 12.31 7.02
C GLN A 220 19.40 13.20 6.14
N ARG A 221 19.50 13.10 4.80
CA ARG A 221 18.61 13.85 3.90
C ARG A 221 17.14 13.53 4.11
N ALA A 222 16.81 12.25 4.31
CA ALA A 222 15.43 11.83 4.56
C ALA A 222 14.91 12.36 5.90
N LEU A 223 15.74 12.40 6.93
CA LEU A 223 15.42 13.01 8.23
C LEU A 223 15.26 14.53 8.14
N ASP A 224 16.06 15.23 7.33
CA ASP A 224 15.92 16.66 7.09
C ASP A 224 14.62 17.01 6.37
N VAL A 225 14.19 16.16 5.41
CA VAL A 225 12.86 16.27 4.82
C VAL A 225 11.79 16.04 5.89
N PHE A 226 11.86 14.93 6.61
CA PHE A 226 10.87 14.61 7.66
C PHE A 226 10.76 15.70 8.73
N SER A 227 11.89 16.27 9.16
CA SER A 227 11.90 17.38 10.12
C SER A 227 11.23 18.64 9.59
N ARG A 228 11.33 18.93 8.30
CA ARG A 228 10.63 20.07 7.68
C ARG A 228 9.14 19.83 7.62
N GLU A 229 8.72 18.65 7.15
CA GLU A 229 7.29 18.29 7.10
C GLU A 229 6.65 18.25 8.50
N LEU A 230 7.41 17.87 9.54
CA LEU A 230 6.94 17.90 10.93
C LEU A 230 6.68 19.32 11.46
N ALA A 231 7.44 20.31 10.97
CA ALA A 231 7.25 21.70 11.36
C ALA A 231 5.92 22.24 10.83
N ASP A 232 5.51 21.81 9.64
CA ASP A 232 4.25 22.25 9.01
C ASP A 232 3.03 21.74 9.79
N VAL A 233 3.09 20.53 10.35
CA VAL A 233 2.00 19.95 11.18
C VAL A 233 2.02 20.38 12.65
N GLY A 234 2.89 21.33 13.02
CA GLY A 234 2.97 21.85 14.39
C GLY A 234 3.36 20.81 15.44
N VAL A 235 3.94 19.68 15.04
CA VAL A 235 4.50 18.69 15.97
C VAL A 235 5.85 19.24 16.43
N PRO A 236 6.01 19.65 17.70
CA PRO A 236 7.31 20.07 18.19
C PRO A 236 8.26 18.90 18.07
N THR A 237 9.25 19.04 17.19
CA THR A 237 10.39 18.14 17.17
C THR A 237 11.08 18.24 18.53
N PRO A 238 11.48 17.11 19.14
CA PRO A 238 12.28 17.17 20.37
C PRO A 238 13.45 18.13 20.14
N PRO A 239 13.87 18.93 21.14
CA PRO A 239 15.06 19.79 21.04
C PRO A 239 16.34 19.00 20.71
N HIS A 240 16.25 17.68 20.79
CA HIS A 240 17.24 16.69 20.40
C HIS A 240 16.66 15.71 19.37
N LEU A 241 16.07 16.20 18.27
CA LEU A 241 16.22 15.45 17.02
C LEU A 241 17.73 15.25 16.90
N PRO A 242 18.26 14.01 17.01
CA PRO A 242 19.67 13.84 16.75
C PRO A 242 19.84 14.33 15.33
N LYS A 243 20.61 15.42 15.15
CA LYS A 243 21.28 15.60 13.87
C LYS A 243 21.90 14.23 13.64
N VAL A 244 21.48 13.53 12.60
CA VAL A 244 22.24 12.38 12.12
C VAL A 244 23.47 13.01 11.48
N ASP A 245 24.35 13.52 12.34
CA ASP A 245 25.58 14.18 11.96
C ASP A 245 26.53 13.08 11.51
N THR A 246 26.33 12.61 10.28
CA THR A 246 27.10 11.53 9.68
C THR A 246 28.47 12.00 9.24
N ARG A 247 28.77 13.32 9.33
CA ARG A 247 30.18 13.76 9.36
C ARG A 247 30.89 13.12 10.54
N TRP A 248 30.27 13.06 11.71
CA TRP A 248 30.83 12.31 12.84
C TRP A 248 31.00 10.83 12.49
N PHE A 249 30.04 10.18 11.81
CA PHE A 249 30.15 8.73 11.52
C PHE A 249 31.39 8.40 10.68
N VAL A 250 31.69 9.22 9.66
CA VAL A 250 32.89 9.09 8.83
C VAL A 250 34.14 9.55 9.60
N ASP A 251 34.12 10.73 10.23
CA ASP A 251 35.25 11.26 10.99
C ASP A 251 35.65 10.34 12.16
N THR A 252 34.70 9.64 12.80
CA THR A 252 34.91 8.75 13.97
C THR A 252 35.32 7.33 13.59
N PHE A 253 34.98 6.87 12.38
CA PHE A 253 35.43 5.58 11.85
C PHE A 253 36.83 5.71 11.22
N PHE A 254 37.19 6.89 10.70
CA PHE A 254 38.40 7.11 9.89
C PHE A 254 39.47 8.02 10.52
N ASP A 255 39.23 8.76 11.63
CA ASP A 255 40.34 9.39 12.37
C ASP A 255 41.15 8.32 13.15
N ASN A 256 42.25 7.92 12.52
CA ASN A 256 43.39 7.18 13.05
C ASN A 256 43.76 7.58 14.49
N ILE A 257 43.40 6.77 15.51
CA ILE A 257 44.18 6.43 16.73
C ILE A 257 43.26 5.64 17.68
N VAL A 258 42.92 4.39 17.36
CA VAL A 258 41.99 3.63 18.20
C VAL A 258 42.21 2.10 18.10
N THR A 259 42.62 1.46 19.20
CA THR A 259 42.71 -0.01 19.38
C THR A 259 41.36 -0.71 19.20
N ASP A 260 41.34 -1.99 18.80
CA ASP A 260 40.12 -2.74 18.38
C ASP A 260 38.95 -2.74 19.39
N VAL A 261 39.22 -2.63 20.69
CA VAL A 261 38.21 -2.54 21.76
C VAL A 261 37.34 -1.28 21.63
N ILE A 262 37.94 -0.15 21.25
CA ILE A 262 37.23 1.12 21.16
C ILE A 262 36.45 1.20 19.83
N LYS A 263 36.87 0.48 18.77
CA LYS A 263 36.07 0.31 17.54
C LYS A 263 34.75 -0.39 17.82
N HIS A 264 34.79 -1.47 18.61
CA HIS A 264 33.58 -2.21 19.01
C HIS A 264 32.58 -1.34 19.78
N GLN A 265 33.06 -0.63 20.82
CA GLN A 265 32.20 0.25 21.62
C GLN A 265 31.56 1.37 20.79
N ARG A 266 32.27 1.92 19.81
CA ARG A 266 31.74 2.94 18.89
C ARG A 266 30.64 2.39 17.97
N ILE A 267 30.82 1.20 17.41
CA ILE A 267 29.80 0.53 16.59
C ILE A 267 28.54 0.26 17.42
N GLU A 268 28.68 -0.23 18.66
CA GLU A 268 27.54 -0.44 19.54
C GLU A 268 26.79 0.85 19.87
N ASN A 269 27.51 1.94 20.17
CA ASN A 269 26.91 3.23 20.47
C ASN A 269 26.15 3.79 19.26
N THR A 270 26.75 3.80 18.08
CA THR A 270 26.09 4.29 16.85
C THR A 270 24.88 3.43 16.49
N LEU A 271 24.98 2.11 16.60
CA LEU A 271 23.85 1.21 16.39
C LEU A 271 22.70 1.58 17.34
N GLY A 272 23.00 1.82 18.62
CA GLY A 272 22.02 2.25 19.61
C GLY A 272 21.32 3.57 19.25
N GLU A 273 22.06 4.57 18.78
CA GLU A 273 21.50 5.87 18.39
C GLU A 273 20.65 5.80 17.11
N VAL A 274 21.11 5.07 16.08
CA VAL A 274 20.33 4.85 14.85
C VAL A 274 19.05 4.06 15.15
N GLU A 275 19.10 3.06 16.02
CA GLU A 275 17.91 2.31 16.43
C GLU A 275 16.94 3.16 17.27
N LYS A 276 17.43 4.03 18.16
CA LYS A 276 16.59 4.99 18.89
C LYS A 276 15.89 5.94 17.91
N THR A 277 16.63 6.45 16.92
CA THR A 277 16.09 7.37 15.91
C THR A 277 15.04 6.67 15.05
N ALA A 278 15.32 5.45 14.58
CA ALA A 278 14.37 4.66 13.80
C ALA A 278 13.08 4.38 14.58
N ARG A 279 13.18 4.02 15.87
CA ARG A 279 12.01 3.87 16.75
C ARG A 279 11.22 5.17 16.86
N TRP A 280 11.89 6.30 17.11
CA TRP A 280 11.23 7.60 17.21
C TRP A 280 10.52 8.00 15.91
N VAL A 281 11.15 7.80 14.75
CA VAL A 281 10.54 8.07 13.44
C VAL A 281 9.30 7.21 13.24
N ARG A 282 9.38 5.91 13.52
CA ARG A 282 8.25 4.99 13.42
C ARG A 282 7.10 5.42 14.34
N ASP A 283 7.39 5.65 15.61
CA ASP A 283 6.37 6.00 16.61
C ASP A 283 5.71 7.35 16.28
N THR A 284 6.47 8.30 15.74
CA THR A 284 5.94 9.57 15.22
C THR A 284 5.10 9.35 13.97
N GLY A 285 5.54 8.48 13.06
CA GLY A 285 4.79 8.08 11.87
C GLY A 285 3.43 7.48 12.19
N GLU A 286 3.33 6.64 13.22
CA GLU A 286 2.06 6.08 13.70
C GLU A 286 1.15 7.16 14.31
N ARG A 287 1.71 8.14 15.05
CA ARG A 287 0.93 9.29 15.55
C ARG A 287 0.37 10.14 14.42
N LEU A 288 1.16 10.44 13.39
CA LEU A 288 0.71 11.19 12.21
C LEU A 288 -0.42 10.45 11.50
N LYS A 289 -0.31 9.13 11.35
CA LYS A 289 -1.34 8.30 10.75
C LYS A 289 -2.63 8.28 11.56
N ALA A 290 -2.54 8.16 12.89
CA ALA A 290 -3.70 8.24 13.77
C ALA A 290 -4.38 9.61 13.67
N ARG A 291 -3.61 10.70 13.70
CA ARG A 291 -4.14 12.06 13.56
C ARG A 291 -4.77 12.30 12.19
N HIS A 292 -4.17 11.78 11.12
CA HIS A 292 -4.77 11.83 9.78
C HIS A 292 -6.12 11.10 9.73
N ALA A 293 -6.27 9.98 10.43
CA ALA A 293 -7.55 9.28 10.53
C ALA A 293 -8.62 10.10 11.29
N GLU A 294 -8.24 10.76 12.39
CA GLU A 294 -9.11 11.68 13.12
C GLU A 294 -9.56 12.85 12.25
N LEU A 295 -8.63 13.53 11.57
CA LEU A 295 -8.93 14.62 10.66
C LEU A 295 -9.82 14.17 9.49
N SER A 296 -9.62 12.95 9.00
CA SER A 296 -10.47 12.37 7.94
C SER A 296 -11.91 12.17 8.43
N ALA A 297 -12.09 11.71 9.67
CA ALA A 297 -13.39 11.56 10.30
C ALA A 297 -14.05 12.93 10.58
N GLU A 298 -13.25 13.92 11.02
CA GLU A 298 -13.72 15.30 11.21
C GLU A 298 -14.20 15.92 9.88
N ARG A 299 -13.40 15.82 8.82
CA ARG A 299 -13.78 16.28 7.48
C ARG A 299 -15.10 15.65 7.02
N ALA A 300 -15.26 14.34 7.23
CA ALA A 300 -16.51 13.65 6.88
C ALA A 300 -17.72 14.19 7.66
N ARG A 301 -17.57 14.48 8.95
CA ARG A 301 -18.62 15.09 9.78
C ARG A 301 -18.97 16.49 9.30
N LEU A 302 -17.97 17.32 8.98
CA LEU A 302 -18.17 18.67 8.46
C LEU A 302 -18.88 18.66 7.10
N LEU A 303 -18.48 17.77 6.19
CA LEU A 303 -19.15 17.59 4.89
C LEU A 303 -20.62 17.18 5.07
N ALA A 304 -20.89 16.20 5.93
CA ALA A 304 -22.26 15.77 6.24
C ALA A 304 -23.10 16.91 6.84
N ARG A 305 -22.51 17.73 7.73
CA ARG A 305 -23.20 18.90 8.29
C ARG A 305 -23.52 19.94 7.21
N ARG A 306 -22.56 20.26 6.34
CA ARG A 306 -22.74 21.17 5.20
C ARG A 306 -23.85 20.66 4.27
N GLU A 307 -23.82 19.39 3.93
CA GLU A 307 -24.83 18.75 3.09
C GLU A 307 -26.23 18.80 3.73
N ASN A 308 -26.37 18.50 5.03
CA ASN A 308 -27.65 18.63 5.74
C ASN A 308 -28.21 20.05 5.72
N LEU A 309 -27.36 21.07 5.87
CA LEU A 309 -27.79 22.47 5.76
C LEU A 309 -28.23 22.83 4.34
N LEU A 310 -27.60 22.23 3.34
CA LEU A 310 -27.94 22.44 1.94
C LEU A 310 -29.15 21.63 1.49
N HIS A 311 -29.59 20.59 2.21
CA HIS A 311 -30.82 19.84 1.90
C HIS A 311 -32.04 20.27 2.73
N GLY A 312 -31.83 20.85 3.92
CA GLY A 312 -32.88 21.50 4.71
C GLY A 312 -33.41 22.78 4.06
#